data_AF-A0A963L5F1-F1
#
_entry.id   AF-A0A963L5F1-F1
#
_cell.length_a   1.000
_cell.length_b   1.000
_cell.length_c   1.000
_cell.angle_alpha   90.00
_cell.angle_beta   90.00
_cell.angle_gamma   90.00
#
_symmetry.space_group_name_H-M   'P 1'
#
loop_
_entity.id
_entity.type
_entity.pdbx_description
1 polymer ?
#
loop_
_entity_poly.entity_id
_entity_poly.type
_entity_poly.pdbx_seq_one_letter_code
_entity_poly.pdbx_strand_id
1 'polypeptide(L)'
;MNRPTDQAATPVADAGNTIREAQPAAQYDPTAKQKSQAKTARIPIKITPAEVLKKPEWIRVKAGSPTTRFYEIKDILRSNKLVTVCEEASCPNIGECFGKGTATFMIMGDKCTRRCPFCDVGHGRPDPLDADEPGNLAKTIAALKLKYVVITSVDRDDLRDGGAGHYVSCIQRTRELSPGTQIEVLVPDFRGRDEKALAILADGLPDVLNHNLET
;
A
#
# COMPACT_ATOMS: atom_id res chain seq x y z
N MET A 1 28.36 -26.45 22.92
CA MET A 1 28.84 -25.75 21.71
C MET A 1 27.69 -24.94 21.14
N ASN A 2 27.95 -23.66 20.91
CA ASN A 2 27.00 -22.54 20.92
C ASN A 2 25.89 -22.60 19.87
N ARG A 3 24.66 -22.29 20.30
CA ARG A 3 23.58 -21.82 19.42
C ARG A 3 24.01 -20.50 18.79
N PRO A 4 23.80 -20.28 17.48
CA PRO A 4 23.94 -18.96 16.91
C PRO A 4 22.82 -18.08 17.46
N THR A 5 23.23 -17.02 18.15
CA THR A 5 22.40 -15.93 18.65
C THR A 5 21.64 -15.28 17.51
N ASP A 6 20.33 -15.11 17.69
CA ASP A 6 19.45 -14.24 16.89
C ASP A 6 20.12 -12.88 16.69
N GLN A 7 20.58 -12.62 15.46
CA GLN A 7 20.95 -11.28 15.06
C GLN A 7 19.65 -10.50 14.85
N ALA A 8 19.34 -9.67 15.85
CA ALA A 8 18.28 -8.69 15.78
C ALA A 8 18.43 -7.86 14.50
N ALA A 9 17.42 -7.97 13.62
CA ALA A 9 17.30 -7.09 12.47
C ALA A 9 17.27 -5.65 12.97
N THR A 10 18.19 -4.83 12.48
CA THR A 10 18.30 -3.42 12.79
C THR A 10 16.99 -2.72 12.43
N PRO A 11 16.34 -1.99 13.35
CA PRO A 11 15.07 -1.35 13.08
C PRO A 11 15.27 -0.27 12.02
N VAL A 12 14.55 -0.43 10.92
CA VAL A 12 14.31 0.60 9.93
C VAL A 12 13.67 1.79 10.64
N ALA A 13 14.15 3.01 10.37
CA ALA A 13 13.63 4.26 10.90
C ALA A 13 12.08 4.34 10.78
N ASP A 14 11.40 4.22 11.92
CA ASP A 14 9.97 4.44 12.10
C ASP A 14 9.77 5.94 12.33
N ALA A 15 9.56 6.69 11.25
CA ALA A 15 9.31 8.14 11.31
C ALA A 15 7.83 8.48 11.58
N GLY A 16 7.01 7.50 11.98
CA GLY A 16 5.58 7.69 12.24
C GLY A 16 5.17 7.12 13.58
N ASN A 17 4.25 7.80 14.26
CA ASN A 17 3.58 7.32 15.48
C ASN A 17 2.73 6.07 15.16
N THR A 18 3.38 4.90 14.97
CA THR A 18 2.72 3.64 14.64
C THR A 18 2.30 2.92 15.92
N ILE A 19 1.00 2.66 16.06
CA ILE A 19 0.41 2.06 17.26
C ILE A 19 -0.17 0.70 16.88
N ARG A 20 0.27 -0.36 17.57
CA ARG A 20 -0.15 -1.75 17.30
C ARG A 20 -1.10 -2.32 18.35
N GLU A 21 -0.99 -1.83 19.58
CA GLU A 21 -1.80 -2.28 20.71
C GLU A 21 -3.06 -1.44 20.89
N ALA A 22 -4.12 -2.06 21.41
CA ALA A 22 -5.36 -1.34 21.67
C ALA A 22 -5.17 -0.28 22.76
N GLN A 23 -5.50 0.96 22.44
CA GLN A 23 -5.43 2.08 23.38
C GLN A 23 -6.81 2.40 23.97
N PRO A 24 -6.88 2.77 25.26
CA PRO A 24 -8.07 3.36 25.87
C PRO A 24 -8.56 4.59 25.09
N ALA A 25 -9.85 4.89 25.17
CA ALA A 25 -10.44 6.05 24.49
C ALA A 25 -9.74 7.37 24.87
N ALA A 26 -9.31 7.51 26.13
CA ALA A 26 -8.61 8.71 26.63
C ALA A 26 -7.23 8.94 25.99
N GLN A 27 -6.63 7.90 25.41
CA GLN A 27 -5.30 7.95 24.78
C GLN A 27 -5.38 7.83 23.25
N TYR A 28 -6.58 7.93 22.68
CA TYR A 28 -6.78 7.79 21.24
C TYR A 28 -6.22 9.00 20.50
N ASP A 29 -5.17 8.75 19.72
CA ASP A 29 -4.67 9.69 18.72
C ASP A 29 -5.21 9.29 17.33
N PRO A 30 -6.06 10.12 16.69
CA PRO A 30 -6.55 9.85 15.34
C PRO A 30 -5.48 10.05 14.26
N THR A 31 -4.38 10.76 14.54
CA THR A 31 -3.32 11.05 13.57
C THR A 31 -2.28 9.93 13.51
N ALA A 32 -2.19 9.13 14.57
CA ALA A 32 -1.35 7.95 14.66
C ALA A 32 -1.77 6.85 13.65
N LYS A 33 -0.77 6.13 13.13
CA LYS A 33 -0.99 4.99 12.23
C LYS A 33 -1.29 3.74 13.06
N GLN A 34 -2.56 3.35 13.11
CA GLN A 34 -3.03 2.20 13.88
C GLN A 34 -2.93 0.92 13.02
N LYS A 35 -2.14 -0.07 13.44
CA LYS A 35 -2.09 -1.41 12.82
C LYS A 35 -2.59 -2.48 13.80
N SER A 36 -2.84 -3.69 13.30
CA SER A 36 -3.15 -4.87 14.13
C SER A 36 -4.29 -4.62 15.14
N GLN A 37 -4.09 -4.89 16.44
CA GLN A 37 -5.13 -4.76 17.46
C GLN A 37 -5.63 -3.31 17.61
N ALA A 38 -4.74 -2.32 17.50
CA ALA A 38 -5.12 -0.91 17.56
C ALA A 38 -6.12 -0.53 16.45
N LYS A 39 -5.92 -1.07 15.24
CA LYS A 39 -6.78 -0.86 14.07
C LYS A 39 -8.17 -1.42 14.32
N THR A 40 -8.26 -2.64 14.84
CA THR A 40 -9.51 -3.41 14.89
C THR A 40 -10.27 -3.27 16.22
N ALA A 41 -9.65 -2.79 17.29
CA ALA A 41 -10.24 -2.70 18.63
C ALA A 41 -11.61 -1.98 18.68
N ARG A 42 -11.81 -0.99 17.78
CA ARG A 42 -13.01 -0.15 17.72
C ARG A 42 -14.07 -0.63 16.73
N ILE A 43 -13.83 -1.75 16.02
CA ILE A 43 -14.84 -2.34 15.15
C ILE A 43 -16.01 -2.86 16.04
N PRO A 44 -17.27 -2.63 15.65
CA PRO A 44 -18.43 -3.12 16.39
C PRO A 44 -18.45 -4.65 16.49
N ILE A 45 -18.15 -5.32 15.38
CA ILE A 45 -17.98 -6.78 15.32
C ILE A 45 -16.61 -7.13 15.90
N LYS A 46 -16.59 -7.88 17.00
CA LYS A 46 -15.34 -8.26 17.67
C LYS A 46 -14.68 -9.43 16.96
N ILE A 47 -13.42 -9.22 16.59
CA ILE A 47 -12.56 -10.26 16.05
C ILE A 47 -12.02 -11.06 17.24
N THR A 48 -12.50 -12.28 17.41
CA THR A 48 -11.98 -13.19 18.42
C THR A 48 -10.65 -13.76 17.94
N PRO A 49 -9.56 -13.66 18.72
CA PRO A 49 -8.30 -14.30 18.38
C PRO A 49 -8.51 -15.82 18.23
N ALA A 50 -8.21 -16.35 17.06
CA ALA A 50 -8.14 -17.78 16.82
C ALA A 50 -6.69 -18.27 16.97
N GLU A 51 -6.52 -19.58 17.14
CA GLU A 51 -5.20 -20.20 17.14
C GLU A 51 -4.48 -19.92 15.82
N VAL A 52 -3.22 -19.47 15.91
CA VAL A 52 -2.39 -19.23 14.72
C VAL A 52 -1.95 -20.57 14.15
N LEU A 53 -2.60 -20.98 13.06
CA LEU A 53 -2.25 -22.21 12.36
C LEU A 53 -0.90 -22.08 11.65
N LYS A 54 -0.13 -23.17 11.64
CA LYS A 54 1.11 -23.26 10.87
C LYS A 54 0.79 -23.19 9.38
N LYS A 55 1.53 -22.36 8.64
CA LYS A 55 1.43 -22.29 7.18
C LYS A 55 1.75 -23.67 6.55
N PRO A 56 0.89 -24.20 5.67
CA PRO A 56 1.14 -25.46 4.98
C PRO A 56 2.36 -25.35 4.06
N GLU A 57 2.96 -26.49 3.71
CA GLU A 57 4.24 -26.51 2.99
C GLU A 57 4.20 -25.84 1.62
N TRP A 58 3.05 -25.88 0.94
CA TRP A 58 2.85 -25.26 -0.36
C TRP A 58 2.72 -23.72 -0.32
N ILE A 59 2.48 -23.11 0.85
CA ILE A 59 2.52 -21.64 1.05
C ILE A 59 3.87 -21.24 1.64
N ARG A 60 4.94 -21.47 0.89
CA ARG A 60 6.29 -21.05 1.27
C ARG A 60 7.00 -20.47 0.06
N VAL A 61 7.57 -19.28 0.25
CA VAL A 61 8.49 -18.68 -0.72
C VAL A 61 9.93 -18.91 -0.28
N LYS A 62 10.84 -19.05 -1.25
CA LYS A 62 12.27 -19.04 -0.94
C LYS A 62 12.65 -17.65 -0.45
N ALA A 63 13.36 -17.56 0.66
CA ALA A 63 13.91 -16.29 1.13
C ALA A 63 14.77 -15.68 0.00
N GLY A 64 14.51 -14.41 -0.34
CA GLY A 64 15.26 -13.71 -1.37
C GLY A 64 16.75 -13.68 -1.04
N SER A 65 17.60 -13.89 -2.05
CA SER A 65 19.05 -13.70 -1.87
C SER A 65 19.35 -12.24 -1.51
N PRO A 66 20.27 -11.94 -0.59
CA PRO A 66 20.70 -10.58 -0.26
C PRO A 66 21.21 -9.77 -1.46
N THR A 67 21.55 -10.44 -2.56
CA THR A 67 22.02 -9.86 -3.83
C THR A 67 20.90 -9.46 -4.80
N THR A 68 19.63 -9.55 -4.41
CA THR A 68 18.51 -9.21 -5.28
C THR A 68 18.30 -7.70 -5.40
N ARG A 69 17.78 -7.24 -6.55
CA ARG A 69 17.35 -5.84 -6.84
C ARG A 69 16.40 -5.23 -5.79
N PHE A 70 15.95 -5.99 -4.80
CA PHE A 70 15.06 -5.56 -3.74
C PHE A 70 15.57 -4.36 -2.94
N TYR A 71 16.84 -4.37 -2.49
CA TYR A 71 17.38 -3.28 -1.67
C TYR A 71 17.51 -1.97 -2.46
N GLU A 72 17.99 -2.06 -3.71
CA GLU A 72 18.05 -0.92 -4.63
C GLU A 72 16.67 -0.29 -4.84
N ILE A 73 15.65 -1.12 -5.07
CA ILE A 73 14.28 -0.67 -5.29
C ILE A 73 13.71 -0.03 -4.03
N LYS A 74 13.99 -0.61 -2.86
CA LYS A 74 13.58 -0.05 -1.57
C LYS A 74 14.15 1.35 -1.34
N ASP A 75 15.41 1.56 -1.70
CA ASP A 75 16.03 2.88 -1.59
C ASP A 75 15.41 3.87 -2.58
N ILE A 76 15.14 3.45 -3.82
CA ILE A 76 14.44 4.27 -4.82
C ILE A 76 13.04 4.68 -4.32
N LEU A 77 12.27 3.75 -3.76
CA LEU A 77 10.93 4.03 -3.22
C LEU A 77 10.98 5.10 -2.12
N ARG A 78 11.95 4.95 -1.19
CA ARG A 78 12.17 5.92 -0.09
C ARG A 78 12.60 7.28 -0.59
N SER A 79 13.54 7.34 -1.53
CA SER A 79 14.02 8.60 -2.10
C SER A 79 12.91 9.37 -2.81
N ASN A 80 11.91 8.68 -3.35
CA ASN A 80 10.75 9.28 -4.01
C ASN A 80 9.54 9.46 -3.09
N LYS A 81 9.67 9.18 -1.79
CA LYS A 81 8.60 9.27 -0.78
C LYS A 81 7.35 8.46 -1.15
N LEU A 82 7.51 7.35 -1.87
CA LEU A 82 6.41 6.50 -2.29
C LEU A 82 6.17 5.37 -1.29
N VAL A 83 4.90 5.01 -1.13
CA VAL A 83 4.49 3.83 -0.37
C VAL A 83 4.13 2.71 -1.33
N THR A 84 4.46 1.46 -0.98
CA THR A 84 4.05 0.29 -1.76
C THR A 84 3.25 -0.67 -0.91
N VAL A 85 2.22 -1.29 -1.50
CA VAL A 85 1.51 -2.41 -0.86
C VAL A 85 2.49 -3.54 -0.57
N CYS A 86 3.46 -3.75 -1.45
CA CYS A 86 4.46 -4.80 -1.29
C CYS A 86 5.22 -4.68 0.04
N GLU A 87 5.55 -3.46 0.49
CA GLU A 87 6.17 -3.22 1.78
C GLU A 87 5.15 -3.19 2.93
N GLU A 88 4.03 -2.48 2.77
CA GLU A 88 3.04 -2.32 3.85
C GLU A 88 2.32 -3.61 4.24
N ALA A 89 2.14 -4.52 3.28
CA ALA A 89 1.49 -5.82 3.45
C ALA A 89 2.49 -6.99 3.54
N SER A 90 3.79 -6.71 3.67
CA SER A 90 4.85 -7.74 3.81
C SER A 90 4.77 -8.82 2.73
N CYS A 91 4.64 -8.40 1.47
CA CYS A 91 4.34 -9.30 0.36
C CYS A 91 5.47 -10.33 0.13
N PRO A 92 5.18 -11.64 0.17
CA PRO A 92 6.19 -12.68 -0.03
C PRO A 92 6.71 -12.73 -1.47
N ASN A 93 5.98 -12.14 -2.43
CA ASN A 93 6.29 -12.19 -3.87
C ASN A 93 7.09 -10.98 -4.37
N ILE A 94 7.46 -10.05 -3.48
CA ILE A 94 8.08 -8.77 -3.85
C ILE A 94 9.31 -8.93 -4.77
N GLY A 95 10.19 -9.88 -4.48
CA GLY A 95 11.39 -10.14 -5.28
C GLY A 95 11.09 -10.67 -6.69
N GLU A 96 10.08 -11.53 -6.83
CA GLU A 96 9.67 -12.08 -8.11
C GLU A 96 8.99 -11.03 -9.00
N CYS A 97 8.06 -10.26 -8.41
CA CYS A 97 7.33 -9.20 -9.11
C CYS A 97 8.31 -8.17 -9.71
N PHE A 98 9.22 -7.65 -8.88
CA PHE A 98 10.21 -6.69 -9.36
C PHE A 98 11.17 -7.29 -10.39
N GLY A 99 11.55 -8.57 -10.24
CA GLY A 99 12.35 -9.29 -11.23
C GLY A 99 11.70 -9.38 -12.61
N LYS A 100 10.37 -9.45 -12.67
CA LYS A 100 9.56 -9.47 -13.90
C LYS A 100 9.25 -8.08 -14.46
N GLY A 101 9.71 -7.01 -13.79
CA GLY A 101 9.44 -5.64 -14.20
C GLY A 101 8.02 -5.18 -13.87
N THR A 102 7.46 -5.67 -12.75
CA THR A 102 6.17 -5.21 -12.23
C THR A 102 6.24 -4.79 -10.77
N ALA A 103 5.39 -3.85 -10.38
CA ALA A 103 5.28 -3.35 -9.03
C ALA A 103 3.86 -2.83 -8.74
N THR A 104 3.49 -2.86 -7.47
CA THR A 104 2.25 -2.27 -6.97
C THR A 104 2.56 -1.08 -6.06
N PHE A 105 2.12 0.10 -6.47
CA PHE A 105 2.29 1.33 -5.69
C PHE A 105 1.00 1.66 -4.96
N MET A 106 1.12 2.11 -3.71
CA MET A 106 0.02 2.59 -2.90
C MET A 106 0.10 4.11 -2.83
N ILE A 107 -0.80 4.80 -3.52
CA ILE A 107 -0.90 6.25 -3.53
C ILE A 107 -1.79 6.75 -2.38
N MET A 108 -1.73 8.05 -2.11
CA MET A 108 -2.52 8.74 -1.09
C MET A 108 -2.14 8.36 0.36
N GLY A 109 -0.89 7.94 0.56
CA GLY A 109 -0.30 7.66 1.87
C GLY A 109 -0.53 6.24 2.38
N ASP A 110 -0.31 6.04 3.68
CA ASP A 110 -0.28 4.74 4.36
C ASP A 110 -1.32 4.58 5.48
N LYS A 111 -2.17 5.61 5.65
CA LYS A 111 -3.27 5.65 6.61
C LYS A 111 -4.61 5.63 5.87
N CYS A 112 -5.34 4.55 6.05
CA CYS A 112 -6.67 4.34 5.52
C CYS A 112 -7.75 4.88 6.47
N THR A 113 -8.76 5.53 5.92
CA THR A 113 -9.95 5.97 6.68
C THR A 113 -10.80 4.80 7.18
N ARG A 114 -10.57 3.59 6.65
CA ARG A 114 -11.30 2.36 6.98
C ARG A 114 -10.46 1.35 7.77
N ARG A 115 -11.13 0.30 8.25
CA ARG A 115 -10.59 -0.66 9.22
C ARG A 115 -10.87 -2.11 8.81
N CYS A 116 -10.68 -2.47 7.54
CA CYS A 116 -10.88 -3.86 7.06
C CYS A 116 -10.03 -4.84 7.91
N PRO A 117 -10.63 -5.84 8.58
CA PRO A 117 -9.93 -6.76 9.49
C PRO A 117 -8.79 -7.55 8.87
N PHE A 118 -8.93 -7.93 7.61
CA PHE A 118 -7.94 -8.72 6.87
C PHE A 118 -6.78 -7.89 6.30
N CYS A 119 -6.94 -6.56 6.28
CA CYS A 119 -6.01 -5.67 5.60
C CYS A 119 -4.92 -5.20 6.57
N ASP A 120 -3.66 -5.31 6.15
CA ASP A 120 -2.51 -4.88 6.95
C ASP A 120 -2.22 -3.37 6.89
N VAL A 121 -2.83 -2.63 5.97
CA VAL A 121 -2.66 -1.17 5.87
C VAL A 121 -3.14 -0.49 7.16
N GLY A 122 -2.38 0.52 7.60
CA GLY A 122 -2.69 1.26 8.82
C GLY A 122 -4.02 2.02 8.71
N HIS A 123 -4.71 2.14 9.83
CA HIS A 123 -5.84 3.06 9.95
C HIS A 123 -5.41 4.36 10.63
N GLY A 124 -5.94 5.48 10.18
CA GLY A 124 -5.79 6.76 10.85
C GLY A 124 -6.48 7.86 10.06
N ARG A 125 -6.37 9.09 10.56
CA ARG A 125 -6.66 10.28 9.78
C ARG A 125 -5.53 10.43 8.74
N PRO A 126 -5.85 10.35 7.44
CA PRO A 126 -4.85 10.52 6.39
C PRO A 126 -4.21 11.91 6.47
N ASP A 127 -2.97 11.98 6.02
CA ASP A 127 -2.31 13.27 5.80
C ASP A 127 -2.88 13.95 4.54
N PRO A 128 -2.65 15.27 4.35
CA PRO A 128 -3.00 15.94 3.11
C PRO A 128 -2.40 15.20 1.90
N LEU A 129 -3.13 15.23 0.78
CA LEU A 129 -2.58 14.68 -0.47
C LEU A 129 -1.29 15.41 -0.85
N ASP A 130 -0.27 14.64 -1.20
CA ASP A 130 0.96 15.17 -1.76
C ASP A 130 0.73 15.46 -3.25
N ALA A 131 0.78 16.75 -3.61
CA ALA A 131 0.60 17.20 -4.99
C ALA A 131 1.72 16.72 -5.92
N ASP A 132 2.90 16.39 -5.39
CA ASP A 132 4.03 15.89 -6.17
C ASP A 132 3.99 14.36 -6.34
N GLU A 133 3.11 13.64 -5.63
CA GLU A 133 3.03 12.17 -5.67
C GLU A 133 2.85 11.62 -7.09
N PRO A 134 1.96 12.14 -7.97
CA PRO A 134 1.84 11.67 -9.35
C PRO A 134 3.14 11.81 -10.15
N GLY A 135 3.86 12.91 -9.93
CA GLY A 135 5.15 13.17 -10.57
C GLY A 135 6.24 12.21 -10.09
N ASN A 136 6.31 11.97 -8.79
CA ASN A 136 7.29 11.07 -8.18
C ASN A 136 7.02 9.62 -8.55
N LEU A 137 5.75 9.22 -8.60
CA LEU A 137 5.31 7.90 -9.07
C LEU A 137 5.77 7.66 -10.51
N ALA A 138 5.46 8.56 -11.43
CA ALA A 138 5.80 8.41 -12.84
C ALA A 138 7.32 8.37 -13.08
N LYS A 139 8.09 9.23 -12.38
CA LYS A 139 9.56 9.19 -12.43
C LYS A 139 10.11 7.86 -11.94
N THR A 140 9.53 7.31 -10.87
CA THR A 140 9.93 6.02 -10.30
C THR A 140 9.64 4.87 -11.27
N ILE A 141 8.46 4.85 -11.87
CA ILE A 141 8.07 3.85 -12.88
C ILE A 141 9.04 3.88 -14.08
N ALA A 142 9.36 5.08 -14.57
CA ALA A 142 10.31 5.27 -15.66
C ALA A 142 11.72 4.83 -15.31
N ALA A 143 12.23 5.21 -14.12
CA ALA A 143 13.56 4.84 -13.64
C ALA A 143 13.73 3.32 -13.49
N LEU A 144 12.68 2.65 -12.98
CA LEU A 144 12.65 1.20 -12.80
C LEU A 144 12.37 0.44 -14.11
N LYS A 145 11.98 1.14 -15.18
CA LYS A 145 11.62 0.59 -16.50
C LYS A 145 10.57 -0.51 -16.38
N LEU A 146 9.54 -0.28 -15.55
CA LEU A 146 8.48 -1.24 -15.34
C LEU A 146 7.64 -1.40 -16.60
N LYS A 147 7.29 -2.65 -16.92
CA LYS A 147 6.44 -2.99 -18.06
C LYS A 147 4.96 -2.99 -17.69
N TYR A 148 4.66 -3.31 -16.43
CA TYR A 148 3.31 -3.39 -15.89
C TYR A 148 3.29 -2.82 -14.49
N VAL A 149 2.42 -1.86 -14.21
CA VAL A 149 2.26 -1.25 -12.90
C VAL A 149 0.83 -1.40 -12.42
N VAL A 150 0.68 -1.76 -11.15
CA VAL A 150 -0.60 -1.66 -10.44
C VAL A 150 -0.55 -0.42 -9.55
N ILE A 151 -1.51 0.48 -9.71
CA ILE A 151 -1.69 1.65 -8.84
C ILE A 151 -2.92 1.40 -7.98
N THR A 152 -2.75 1.39 -6.67
CA THR A 152 -3.83 1.23 -5.71
C THR A 152 -3.75 2.31 -4.64
N SER A 153 -4.74 2.43 -3.76
CA SER A 153 -4.76 3.47 -2.74
C SER A 153 -5.34 2.95 -1.44
N VAL A 154 -5.13 3.74 -0.39
CA VAL A 154 -5.96 3.66 0.81
C VAL A 154 -7.35 4.27 0.52
N ASP A 155 -8.35 3.93 1.34
CA ASP A 155 -9.63 4.62 1.29
C ASP A 155 -9.50 6.05 1.83
N ARG A 156 -9.94 7.03 1.02
CA ARG A 156 -9.94 8.47 1.33
C ARG A 156 -11.36 9.02 1.45
N ASP A 157 -12.12 8.50 2.41
CA ASP A 157 -13.49 8.95 2.68
C ASP A 157 -13.56 10.48 3.02
N ASP A 158 -12.43 11.08 3.40
CA ASP A 158 -12.25 12.51 3.66
C ASP A 158 -12.28 13.39 2.38
N LEU A 159 -12.01 12.82 1.21
CA LEU A 159 -11.98 13.54 -0.07
C LEU A 159 -13.31 13.47 -0.81
N ARG A 160 -13.81 14.60 -1.34
CA ARG A 160 -15.14 14.69 -1.98
C ARG A 160 -15.33 13.82 -3.23
N ASP A 161 -14.25 13.35 -3.83
CA ASP A 161 -14.21 12.46 -4.99
C ASP A 161 -13.60 11.09 -4.66
N GLY A 162 -13.33 10.83 -3.37
CA GLY A 162 -12.67 9.60 -2.91
C GLY A 162 -11.25 9.41 -3.43
N GLY A 163 -10.61 10.46 -3.98
CA GLY A 163 -9.27 10.38 -4.57
C GLY A 163 -9.23 10.05 -6.07
N ALA A 164 -10.38 9.99 -6.76
CA ALA A 164 -10.44 9.68 -8.19
C ALA A 164 -9.60 10.61 -9.05
N GLY A 165 -9.59 11.92 -8.78
CA GLY A 165 -8.75 12.88 -9.52
C GLY A 165 -7.24 12.63 -9.34
N HIS A 166 -6.85 12.10 -8.18
CA HIS A 166 -5.48 11.74 -7.89
C HIS A 166 -5.03 10.51 -8.67
N TYR A 167 -5.89 9.50 -8.80
CA TYR A 167 -5.67 8.36 -9.71
C TYR A 167 -5.45 8.82 -11.14
N VAL A 168 -6.34 9.67 -11.68
CA VAL A 168 -6.21 10.21 -13.05
C VAL A 168 -4.88 10.92 -13.26
N SER A 169 -4.49 11.77 -12.30
CA SER A 169 -3.20 12.49 -12.34
C SER A 169 -2.02 11.53 -12.39
N CYS A 170 -2.04 10.46 -11.58
CA CYS A 170 -1.01 9.42 -11.58
C CYS A 170 -0.94 8.67 -12.92
N ILE A 171 -2.09 8.30 -13.50
CA ILE A 171 -2.16 7.60 -14.78
C ILE A 171 -1.60 8.48 -15.90
N GLN A 172 -2.07 9.72 -16.02
CA GLN A 172 -1.64 10.64 -17.06
C GLN A 172 -0.13 10.91 -16.98
N ARG A 173 0.38 11.22 -15.79
CA ARG A 173 1.80 11.47 -15.60
C ARG A 173 2.66 10.24 -15.87
N THR A 174 2.17 9.05 -15.54
CA THR A 174 2.84 7.79 -15.88
C THR A 174 2.90 7.57 -17.39
N ARG A 175 1.79 7.79 -18.12
CA ARG A 175 1.76 7.66 -19.58
C ARG A 175 2.67 8.67 -20.28
N GLU A 176 2.80 9.88 -19.75
CA GLU A 176 3.73 10.90 -20.28
C GLU A 176 5.20 10.46 -20.22
N LEU A 177 5.64 9.87 -19.10
CA LEU A 177 7.04 9.48 -18.90
C LEU A 177 7.34 8.04 -19.35
N SER A 178 6.34 7.17 -19.35
CA SER A 178 6.46 5.75 -19.64
C SER A 178 5.30 5.26 -20.54
N PRO A 179 5.21 5.73 -21.80
CA PRO A 179 4.06 5.45 -22.68
C PRO A 179 3.89 3.97 -23.03
N GLY A 180 4.95 3.15 -22.89
CA GLY A 180 4.89 1.71 -23.13
C GLY A 180 4.55 0.85 -21.91
N THR A 181 4.38 1.46 -20.73
CA THR A 181 4.01 0.75 -19.51
C THR A 181 2.50 0.52 -19.45
N GLN A 182 2.09 -0.72 -19.20
CA GLN A 182 0.69 -1.04 -18.92
C GLN A 182 0.31 -0.67 -17.49
N ILE A 183 -0.85 -0.05 -17.31
CA ILE A 183 -1.35 0.49 -16.05
C ILE A 183 -2.63 -0.23 -15.65
N GLU A 184 -2.58 -0.97 -14.56
CA GLU A 184 -3.76 -1.43 -13.82
C GLU A 184 -4.03 -0.50 -12.65
N VAL A 185 -5.30 -0.21 -12.40
CA VAL A 185 -5.71 0.45 -11.16
C VAL A 185 -6.62 -0.45 -10.35
N LEU A 186 -6.27 -0.63 -9.08
CA LEU A 186 -7.11 -1.28 -8.09
C LEU A 186 -7.74 -0.19 -7.21
N VAL A 187 -9.02 0.08 -7.43
CA VAL A 187 -9.74 1.21 -6.82
C VAL A 187 -10.52 0.80 -5.56
N PRO A 188 -10.72 1.74 -4.63
CA PRO A 188 -11.72 1.56 -3.56
C PRO A 188 -13.14 1.56 -4.14
N ASP A 189 -14.14 1.33 -3.28
CA ASP A 189 -15.56 1.35 -3.67
C ASP A 189 -16.15 2.77 -3.84
N PHE A 190 -15.37 3.81 -3.51
CA PHE A 190 -15.79 5.23 -3.46
C PHE A 190 -17.02 5.56 -2.59
N ARG A 191 -17.54 4.61 -1.80
CA ARG A 191 -18.63 4.78 -0.81
C ARG A 191 -19.84 5.61 -1.26
N GLY A 192 -20.48 5.23 -2.37
CA GLY A 192 -21.64 5.95 -2.90
C GLY A 192 -21.28 7.30 -3.55
N ARG A 193 -20.00 7.50 -3.88
CA ARG A 193 -19.49 8.57 -4.75
C ARG A 193 -18.96 8.00 -6.07
N ASP A 194 -19.30 6.76 -6.36
CA ASP A 194 -18.89 5.98 -7.53
C ASP A 194 -19.27 6.68 -8.83
N GLU A 195 -20.49 7.22 -8.99
CA GLU A 195 -20.85 7.98 -10.19
C GLU A 195 -19.88 9.14 -10.47
N LYS A 196 -19.55 9.90 -9.42
CA LYS A 196 -18.62 11.03 -9.52
C LYS A 196 -17.19 10.56 -9.77
N ALA A 197 -16.75 9.52 -9.08
CA ALA A 197 -15.41 8.96 -9.22
C ALA A 197 -15.20 8.39 -10.63
N LEU A 198 -16.18 7.63 -11.15
CA LEU A 198 -16.16 7.06 -12.49
C LEU A 198 -16.19 8.14 -13.57
N ALA A 199 -16.98 9.20 -13.39
CA ALA A 199 -16.98 10.35 -14.31
C ALA A 199 -15.59 11.00 -14.40
N ILE A 200 -14.88 11.13 -13.28
CA ILE A 200 -13.51 11.66 -13.25
C ILE A 200 -12.53 10.66 -13.88
N LEU A 201 -12.61 9.37 -13.54
CA LEU A 201 -11.72 8.33 -14.06
C LEU A 201 -11.82 8.18 -15.59
N ALA A 202 -12.95 8.55 -16.19
CA ALA A 202 -13.12 8.57 -17.64
C ALA A 202 -12.11 9.48 -18.36
N ASP A 203 -11.59 10.53 -17.70
CA ASP A 203 -10.59 11.46 -18.25
C ASP A 203 -9.15 10.90 -18.22
N GLY A 204 -8.94 9.73 -17.60
CA GLY A 204 -7.64 9.11 -17.45
C GLY A 204 -7.75 7.60 -17.33
N LEU A 205 -8.08 6.92 -18.44
CA LEU A 205 -8.35 5.50 -18.41
C LEU A 205 -7.08 4.65 -18.15
N PRO A 206 -7.15 3.69 -17.22
CA PRO A 206 -6.16 2.63 -17.08
C PRO A 206 -6.31 1.60 -18.21
N ASP A 207 -5.33 0.72 -18.37
CA ASP A 207 -5.44 -0.44 -19.25
C ASP A 207 -6.28 -1.56 -18.62
N VAL A 208 -6.27 -1.67 -17.29
CA VAL A 208 -7.12 -2.58 -16.49
C VAL A 208 -7.72 -1.82 -15.31
N LEU A 209 -9.04 -1.88 -15.15
CA LEU A 209 -9.75 -1.40 -13.97
C LEU A 209 -10.13 -2.59 -13.09
N ASN A 210 -9.67 -2.58 -11.84
CA ASN A 210 -9.85 -3.65 -10.88
C ASN A 210 -10.51 -3.11 -9.59
N HIS A 211 -11.37 -3.91 -9.00
CA HIS A 211 -11.98 -3.68 -7.68
C HIS A 211 -12.23 -5.03 -7.02
N ASN A 212 -11.67 -5.22 -5.82
CA ASN A 212 -11.84 -6.49 -5.11
C ASN A 212 -13.15 -6.48 -4.32
N LEU A 213 -13.96 -7.54 -4.50
CA LEU A 213 -15.18 -7.75 -3.70
C LEU A 213 -14.87 -8.14 -2.25
N GLU A 214 -13.82 -8.94 -2.05
CA GLU A 214 -13.37 -9.48 -0.76
C GLU A 214 -14.49 -10.17 0.04
N THR A 215 -14.23 -10.45 1.33
CA THR A 215 -15.17 -11.09 2.28
C THR A 215 -14.89 -10.72 3.73
#